data_AF-A0A7Y2VH07-F1
#
_entry.id   AF-A0A7Y2VH07-F1
#
_cell.length_a   1.000
_cell.length_b   1.000
_cell.length_c   1.000
_cell.angle_alpha   90.00
_cell.angle_beta   90.00
_cell.angle_gamma   90.00
#
_symmetry.space_group_name_H-M   'P 1'
#
loop_
_entity.id
_entity.type
_entity.pdbx_description
1 polymer ?
#
loop_
_entity_poly.entity_id
_entity_poly.type
_entity_poly.pdbx_seq_one_letter_code
_entity_poly.pdbx_strand_id
1 'polypeptide(L)'
;MKLDQLINRLSRILQEIIDKEDRINELTQRVHKKYKLSSKNLLRYLILRSHDLRKYHGTLSDLGVSSLRSTEGYVYSNLYNVLRNLHLIQGTPFHFDADIKLIGYTKSKKLIRKHANRLFKETQKKHFPEIMVTLPDEAAEDKKVIRKMVLNGMEIARINLSHGDVAQWEKMVAFIRETSRETGQKVKIYMDLSGPKLRTSSVDLMSRKGKKKAKISVKKGDHFILTKQENTVNYAHGSTDNKRIIGVMLGEMIKDTWVDDTLYFDDGMIKAVVIDKNEQELEVVIT
;
A
#
# COMPACT_ATOMS: atom_id res chain seq x y z
N MET A 1 27.45 32.64 9.09
CA MET A 1 27.15 34.08 8.91
C MET A 1 27.10 34.73 10.28
N LYS A 2 27.53 35.99 10.46
CA LYS A 2 27.47 36.66 11.78
C LYS A 2 26.00 36.83 12.23
N LEU A 3 25.75 36.77 13.55
CA LEU A 3 24.41 36.85 14.13
C LEU A 3 23.66 38.13 13.72
N ASP A 4 24.31 39.29 13.81
CA ASP A 4 23.73 40.58 13.40
C ASP A 4 23.29 40.58 11.93
N GLN A 5 24.08 39.98 11.06
CA GLN A 5 23.76 39.88 9.64
C GLN A 5 22.57 38.95 9.40
N LEU A 6 22.45 37.87 10.18
CA LEU A 6 21.30 36.98 10.14
C LEU A 6 20.02 37.71 10.54
N ILE A 7 20.05 38.37 11.71
CA ILE A 7 18.92 39.12 12.25
C ILE A 7 18.49 40.21 11.28
N ASN A 8 19.41 41.06 10.83
CA ASN A 8 19.09 42.15 9.90
C ASN A 8 18.44 41.64 8.61
N ARG A 9 18.93 40.53 8.05
CA ARG A 9 18.38 39.95 6.81
C ARG A 9 17.00 39.33 7.02
N LEU A 10 16.80 38.57 8.09
CA LEU A 10 15.51 37.96 8.39
C LEU A 10 14.46 39.02 8.79
N SER A 11 14.87 40.06 9.53
CA SER A 11 14.00 41.20 9.90
C SER A 11 13.48 41.92 8.67
N ARG A 12 14.31 42.13 7.64
CA ARG A 12 13.87 42.70 6.35
C ARG A 12 12.79 41.86 5.68
N ILE A 13 12.92 40.53 5.70
CA ILE A 13 11.90 39.63 5.12
C ILE A 13 10.59 39.71 5.91
N LEU A 14 10.67 39.71 7.25
CA LEU A 14 9.48 39.85 8.09
C LEU A 14 8.79 41.20 7.87
N GLN A 15 9.57 42.29 7.81
CA GLN A 15 9.05 43.63 7.53
C GLN A 15 8.37 43.70 6.16
N GLU A 16 8.96 43.13 5.11
CA GLU A 16 8.33 43.08 3.78
C GLU A 16 6.98 42.36 3.80
N ILE A 17 6.84 41.29 4.61
CA ILE A 17 5.56 40.60 4.77
C ILE A 17 4.54 41.51 5.47
N ILE A 18 4.95 42.28 6.48
CA ILE A 18 4.10 43.21 7.21
C ILE A 18 3.64 44.35 6.29
N ASP A 19 4.58 44.97 5.56
CA ASP A 19 4.31 46.09 4.65
C ASP A 19 3.34 45.71 3.53
N LYS A 20 3.35 44.43 3.12
CA LYS A 20 2.46 43.90 2.07
C LYS A 20 1.15 43.34 2.61
N GLU A 21 0.89 43.37 3.93
CA GLU A 21 -0.28 42.73 4.52
C GLU A 21 -1.60 43.36 4.06
N ASP A 22 -1.66 44.68 3.86
CA ASP A 22 -2.86 45.35 3.32
C ASP A 22 -3.17 44.87 1.90
N ARG A 23 -2.17 44.77 1.05
CA ARG A 23 -2.33 44.21 -0.30
C ARG A 23 -2.75 42.74 -0.27
N ILE A 24 -2.23 41.95 0.68
CA ILE A 24 -2.66 40.57 0.92
C ILE A 24 -4.13 40.52 1.35
N ASN A 25 -4.58 41.46 2.17
CA ASN A 25 -5.97 41.58 2.61
C ASN A 25 -6.92 41.86 1.44
N GLU A 26 -6.55 42.79 0.57
CA GLU A 26 -7.28 43.11 -0.66
C GLU A 26 -7.39 41.91 -1.60
N LEU A 27 -6.25 41.28 -1.95
CA LEU A 27 -6.21 40.15 -2.88
C LEU A 27 -6.99 38.94 -2.37
N THR A 28 -7.05 38.75 -1.05
CA THR A 28 -7.78 37.63 -0.42
C THR A 28 -9.21 37.98 -0.03
N GLN A 29 -9.71 39.17 -0.37
CA GLN A 29 -11.05 39.63 0.03
C GLN A 29 -12.15 38.71 -0.52
N ARG A 30 -12.03 38.33 -1.80
CA ARG A 30 -13.00 37.47 -2.53
C ARG A 30 -12.85 35.98 -2.24
N VAL A 31 -11.80 35.57 -1.52
CA VAL A 31 -11.59 34.16 -1.17
C VAL A 31 -12.64 33.72 -0.15
N HIS A 32 -13.26 32.57 -0.41
CA HIS A 32 -14.25 31.97 0.49
C HIS A 32 -13.73 31.90 1.94
N LYS A 33 -14.55 32.31 2.93
CA LYS A 33 -14.20 32.46 4.35
C LYS A 33 -13.40 31.30 4.94
N LYS A 34 -13.74 30.06 4.55
CA LYS A 34 -13.04 28.81 4.97
C LYS A 34 -11.55 28.74 4.58
N TYR A 35 -11.14 29.40 3.49
CA TYR A 35 -9.77 29.37 2.96
C TYR A 35 -9.01 30.67 3.20
N LYS A 36 -9.67 31.71 3.71
CA LYS A 36 -9.09 33.07 3.84
C LYS A 36 -7.77 33.09 4.63
N LEU A 37 -7.64 32.26 5.67
CA LEU A 37 -6.39 32.12 6.42
C LEU A 37 -5.27 31.48 5.58
N SER A 38 -5.58 30.39 4.89
CA SER A 38 -4.64 29.65 4.06
C SER A 38 -4.21 30.46 2.83
N SER A 39 -5.11 31.25 2.24
CA SER A 39 -4.78 32.13 1.11
C SER A 39 -3.88 33.29 1.51
N LYS A 40 -4.11 33.91 2.68
CA LYS A 40 -3.18 34.93 3.19
C LYS A 40 -1.79 34.34 3.42
N ASN A 41 -1.72 33.18 4.08
CA ASN A 41 -0.45 32.51 4.32
C ASN A 41 0.26 32.09 3.01
N LEU A 42 -0.48 31.70 1.97
CA LEU A 42 0.09 31.42 0.65
C LEU A 42 0.79 32.67 0.07
N LEU A 43 0.17 33.84 0.13
CA LEU A 43 0.80 35.07 -0.36
C LEU A 43 2.05 35.43 0.46
N ARG A 44 2.00 35.27 1.79
CA ARG A 44 3.19 35.43 2.66
C ARG A 44 4.30 34.44 2.31
N TYR A 45 3.94 33.21 1.97
CA TYR A 45 4.87 32.19 1.50
C TYR A 45 5.51 32.55 0.17
N LEU A 46 4.75 33.10 -0.78
CA LEU A 46 5.31 33.58 -2.04
C LEU A 46 6.30 34.74 -1.83
N ILE A 47 6.01 35.65 -0.90
CA ILE A 47 6.98 36.69 -0.48
C ILE A 47 8.22 36.04 0.14
N LEU A 48 8.08 35.10 1.08
CA LEU A 48 9.23 34.41 1.67
C LEU A 48 10.10 33.71 0.60
N ARG A 49 9.47 33.09 -0.41
CA ARG A 49 10.16 32.37 -1.49
C ARG A 49 10.74 33.28 -2.59
N SER A 50 10.49 34.59 -2.56
CA SER A 50 11.23 35.54 -3.41
C SER A 50 12.66 35.78 -2.93
N HIS A 51 13.01 35.29 -1.73
CA HIS A 51 14.34 35.41 -1.14
C HIS A 51 15.10 34.09 -1.18
N ASP A 52 16.43 34.14 -1.38
CA ASP A 52 17.30 32.96 -1.20
C ASP A 52 17.51 32.65 0.29
N LEU A 53 16.84 31.60 0.77
CA LEU A 53 16.88 31.17 2.17
C LEU A 53 18.01 30.20 2.50
N ARG A 54 18.68 29.61 1.48
CA ARG A 54 19.66 28.52 1.70
C ARG A 54 20.81 28.96 2.60
N LYS A 55 21.23 30.21 2.44
CA LYS A 55 22.31 30.85 3.20
C LYS A 55 22.01 31.04 4.70
N TYR A 56 20.76 30.86 5.14
CA TYR A 56 20.37 31.03 6.55
C TYR A 56 20.35 29.70 7.31
N HIS A 57 20.14 28.57 6.62
CA HIS A 57 19.85 27.31 7.30
C HIS A 57 21.01 26.75 8.13
N GLY A 58 22.26 26.90 7.68
CA GLY A 58 23.42 26.45 8.45
C GLY A 58 23.52 27.18 9.79
N THR A 59 23.56 28.51 9.75
CA THR A 59 23.66 29.34 10.97
C THR A 59 22.46 29.18 11.90
N LEU A 60 21.24 29.03 11.38
CA LEU A 60 20.08 28.72 12.23
C LEU A 60 20.23 27.37 12.95
N SER A 61 20.77 26.36 12.25
CA SER A 61 21.03 25.03 12.81
C SER A 61 22.12 25.08 13.89
N ASP A 62 23.21 25.80 13.65
CA ASP A 62 24.31 25.96 14.61
C ASP A 62 23.83 26.63 15.91
N LEU A 63 22.86 27.53 15.81
CA LEU A 63 22.25 28.24 16.95
C LEU A 63 21.11 27.46 17.62
N GLY A 64 20.75 26.27 17.13
CA GLY A 64 19.61 25.50 17.65
C GLY A 64 18.24 26.17 17.42
N VAL A 65 18.17 27.13 16.50
CA VAL A 65 16.93 27.86 16.17
C VAL A 65 16.17 27.13 15.07
N SER A 66 14.84 27.17 15.15
CA SER A 66 13.96 26.49 14.19
C SER A 66 14.29 26.86 12.74
N SER A 67 14.35 25.84 11.89
CA SER A 67 14.62 25.97 10.45
C SER A 67 13.47 26.64 9.69
N LEU A 68 13.81 27.39 8.64
CA LEU A 68 12.84 27.97 7.70
C LEU A 68 12.33 26.98 6.63
N ARG A 69 12.76 25.71 6.66
CA ARG A 69 12.40 24.68 5.64
C ARG A 69 10.98 24.11 5.74
N SER A 70 10.31 24.24 6.88
CA SER A 70 8.98 23.65 7.13
C SER A 70 7.91 24.71 7.38
N THR A 71 8.14 25.92 6.86
CA THR A 71 7.39 27.14 7.18
C THR A 71 6.15 27.34 6.31
N GLU A 72 5.96 26.49 5.29
CA GLU A 72 4.93 26.62 4.26
C GLU A 72 3.53 26.88 4.83
N GLY A 73 3.19 26.26 5.95
CA GLY A 73 1.86 26.35 6.56
C GLY A 73 1.64 27.53 7.52
N TYR A 74 2.69 28.23 7.93
CA TYR A 74 2.64 29.20 9.04
C TYR A 74 3.78 30.23 8.99
N VAL A 75 4.01 30.82 7.82
CA VAL A 75 5.20 31.62 7.48
C VAL A 75 5.46 32.74 8.47
N TYR A 76 4.48 33.63 8.68
CA TYR A 76 4.64 34.79 9.56
C TYR A 76 4.96 34.37 10.99
N SER A 77 4.20 33.42 11.55
CA SER A 77 4.42 32.94 12.92
C SER A 77 5.77 32.26 13.08
N ASN A 78 6.27 31.54 12.06
CA ASN A 78 7.60 30.96 12.12
C ASN A 78 8.70 32.04 12.11
N LEU A 79 8.69 32.95 11.12
CA LEU A 79 9.69 34.02 11.01
C LEU A 79 9.71 34.90 12.25
N TYR A 80 8.54 35.28 12.76
CA TYR A 80 8.41 36.03 14.01
C TYR A 80 9.07 35.31 15.18
N ASN A 81 8.78 34.01 15.36
CA ASN A 81 9.37 33.23 16.45
C ASN A 81 10.87 33.01 16.28
N VAL A 82 11.36 32.81 15.05
CA VAL A 82 12.79 32.70 14.74
C VAL A 82 13.50 33.99 15.11
N LEU A 83 13.00 35.14 14.65
CA LEU A 83 13.57 36.44 14.96
C LEU A 83 13.52 36.76 16.45
N ARG A 84 12.40 36.49 17.13
CA ARG A 84 12.30 36.63 18.59
C ARG A 84 13.41 35.85 19.29
N ASN A 85 13.59 34.59 18.92
CA ASN A 85 14.61 33.73 19.54
C ASN A 85 16.04 34.21 19.23
N LEU A 86 16.30 34.73 18.02
CA LEU A 86 17.61 35.29 17.68
C LEU A 86 17.93 36.56 18.47
N HIS A 87 16.96 37.46 18.64
CA HIS A 87 17.13 38.66 19.48
C HIS A 87 17.32 38.30 20.96
N LEU A 88 16.62 37.26 21.45
CA LEU A 88 16.85 36.73 22.79
C LEU A 88 18.28 36.21 22.97
N ILE A 89 18.82 35.47 21.99
CA ILE A 89 20.22 35.00 22.00
C ILE A 89 21.20 36.19 22.00
N GLN A 90 20.88 37.25 21.26
CA GLN A 90 21.72 38.45 21.22
C GLN A 90 21.60 39.33 22.47
N GLY A 91 20.56 39.15 23.28
CA GLY A 91 20.27 40.03 24.43
C GLY A 91 19.69 41.39 24.02
N THR A 92 19.08 41.48 22.84
CA THR A 92 18.46 42.70 22.32
C THR A 92 16.93 42.65 22.40
N PRO A 93 16.24 43.78 22.56
CA PRO A 93 14.78 43.81 22.53
C PRO A 93 14.25 43.39 21.17
N PHE A 94 13.09 42.73 21.15
CA PHE A 94 12.38 42.33 19.94
C PHE A 94 10.94 42.82 19.99
N HIS A 95 10.57 43.67 19.05
CA HIS A 95 9.20 44.15 18.91
C HIS A 95 8.84 44.33 17.44
N PHE A 96 7.67 43.81 17.07
CA PHE A 96 7.01 44.08 15.81
C PHE A 96 5.54 44.30 16.14
N ASP A 97 5.04 45.50 15.83
CA ASP A 97 3.65 45.85 16.03
C ASP A 97 2.89 45.61 14.73
N ALA A 98 2.13 44.52 14.67
CA ALA A 98 1.32 44.19 13.50
C ALA A 98 0.08 43.42 13.91
N ASP A 99 -1.10 43.88 13.48
CA ASP A 99 -2.37 43.16 13.62
C ASP A 99 -2.48 42.02 12.60
N ILE A 100 -1.54 41.07 12.71
CA ILE A 100 -1.48 39.89 11.84
C ILE A 100 -1.94 38.67 12.62
N LYS A 101 -3.06 38.11 12.15
CA LYS A 101 -3.58 36.86 12.69
C LYS A 101 -2.55 35.73 12.56
N LEU A 102 -2.10 35.25 13.71
CA LEU A 102 -1.13 34.16 13.83
C LEU A 102 -1.77 32.79 13.52
N ILE A 103 -1.08 32.00 12.70
CA ILE A 103 -1.36 30.58 12.49
C ILE A 103 -0.13 29.85 13.00
N GLY A 104 -0.24 29.10 14.09
CA GLY A 104 0.88 28.28 14.57
C GLY A 104 1.04 26.96 13.81
N TYR A 105 2.16 26.28 14.05
CA TYR A 105 2.50 24.97 13.46
C TYR A 105 1.32 23.98 13.53
N THR A 106 0.80 23.70 14.73
CA THR A 106 -0.27 22.72 14.95
C THR A 106 -1.55 23.06 14.19
N LYS A 107 -1.92 24.35 14.16
CA LYS A 107 -3.11 24.81 13.46
C LYS A 107 -2.93 24.69 11.94
N SER A 108 -1.75 24.99 11.42
CA SER A 108 -1.45 24.82 9.99
C SER A 108 -1.60 23.37 9.54
N LYS A 109 -1.07 22.40 10.30
CA LYS A 109 -1.21 20.97 10.01
C LYS A 109 -2.68 20.52 10.02
N LYS A 110 -3.47 21.02 10.99
CA LYS A 110 -4.93 20.78 11.04
C LYS A 110 -5.63 21.34 9.79
N LEU A 111 -5.28 22.54 9.35
CA LEU A 111 -5.87 23.15 8.14
C LEU A 111 -5.51 22.39 6.87
N ILE A 112 -4.23 22.01 6.68
CA ILE A 112 -3.79 21.20 5.53
C ILE A 112 -4.58 19.90 5.46
N ARG A 113 -4.65 19.14 6.57
CA ARG A 113 -5.41 17.89 6.62
C ARG A 113 -6.89 18.12 6.32
N LYS A 114 -7.49 19.16 6.90
CA LYS A 114 -8.90 19.51 6.68
C LYS A 114 -9.18 19.86 5.22
N HIS A 115 -8.32 20.64 4.57
CA HIS A 115 -8.49 21.05 3.18
C HIS A 115 -8.23 19.89 2.22
N ALA A 116 -7.18 19.11 2.44
CA ALA A 116 -6.89 17.91 1.65
C ALA A 116 -8.06 16.92 1.73
N ASN A 117 -8.58 16.66 2.93
CA ASN A 117 -9.77 15.81 3.08
C ASN A 117 -10.97 16.40 2.35
N ARG A 118 -11.23 17.71 2.44
CA ARG A 118 -12.35 18.32 1.72
C ARG A 118 -12.23 18.25 0.20
N LEU A 119 -11.01 18.27 -0.32
CA LEU A 119 -10.73 18.24 -1.76
C LEU A 119 -10.74 16.81 -2.31
N PHE A 120 -10.17 15.86 -1.58
CA PHE A 120 -9.90 14.50 -2.06
C PHE A 120 -10.72 13.40 -1.37
N LYS A 121 -11.39 13.68 -0.26
CA LYS A 121 -12.24 12.73 0.47
C LYS A 121 -13.67 13.26 0.60
N GLU A 122 -14.58 12.75 -0.22
CA GLU A 122 -16.02 12.98 -0.03
C GLU A 122 -16.54 12.33 1.27
N THR A 123 -15.90 11.28 1.76
CA THR A 123 -16.32 10.53 2.96
C THR A 123 -15.27 10.59 4.08
N GLN A 124 -15.69 11.13 5.23
CA GLN A 124 -14.93 11.00 6.47
C GLN A 124 -14.96 9.53 6.91
N LYS A 125 -13.96 8.73 6.51
CA LYS A 125 -13.75 7.43 7.13
C LYS A 125 -13.27 7.61 8.56
N LYS A 126 -13.90 6.92 9.52
CA LYS A 126 -13.47 6.89 10.93
C LYS A 126 -12.05 6.34 11.08
N HIS A 127 -11.61 5.50 10.15
CA HIS A 127 -10.31 4.85 10.16
C HIS A 127 -9.52 5.12 8.87
N PHE A 128 -8.20 5.06 8.96
CA PHE A 128 -7.28 5.24 7.83
C PHE A 128 -7.15 3.99 6.94
N PRO A 129 -7.00 2.75 7.48
CA PRO A 129 -6.93 1.54 6.65
C PRO A 129 -8.31 1.13 6.13
N GLU A 130 -8.34 0.53 4.94
CA GLU A 130 -9.51 -0.17 4.40
C GLU A 130 -9.45 -1.66 4.75
N ILE A 131 -10.58 -2.29 5.05
CA ILE A 131 -10.63 -3.73 5.35
C ILE A 131 -11.10 -4.49 4.10
N MET A 132 -10.21 -5.34 3.58
CA MET A 132 -10.51 -6.31 2.53
C MET A 132 -10.77 -7.68 3.15
N VAL A 133 -11.86 -8.32 2.74
CA VAL A 133 -12.23 -9.67 3.19
C VAL A 133 -12.35 -10.58 1.96
N THR A 134 -11.69 -11.74 2.01
CA THR A 134 -11.87 -12.77 0.99
C THR A 134 -13.18 -13.48 1.26
N LEU A 135 -14.09 -13.47 0.28
CA LEU A 135 -15.38 -14.13 0.42
C LEU A 135 -15.19 -15.65 0.33
N PRO A 136 -15.81 -16.41 1.23
CA PRO A 136 -15.84 -17.85 1.13
C PRO A 136 -16.94 -18.28 0.15
N ASP A 137 -16.90 -19.54 -0.31
CA ASP A 137 -17.84 -20.03 -1.34
C ASP A 137 -19.30 -19.96 -0.89
N GLU A 138 -19.57 -20.11 0.42
CA GLU A 138 -20.94 -20.00 0.97
C GLU A 138 -21.53 -18.60 0.80
N ALA A 139 -20.71 -17.57 0.54
CA ALA A 139 -21.18 -16.22 0.23
C ALA A 139 -21.94 -16.15 -1.10
N ALA A 140 -21.81 -17.16 -1.97
CA ALA A 140 -22.63 -17.29 -3.19
C ALA A 140 -24.03 -17.87 -2.91
N GLU A 141 -24.25 -18.47 -1.73
CA GLU A 141 -25.51 -19.13 -1.37
C GLU A 141 -26.28 -18.36 -0.29
N ASP A 142 -25.58 -17.68 0.63
CA ASP A 142 -26.21 -16.91 1.70
C ASP A 142 -25.73 -15.45 1.74
N LYS A 143 -26.59 -14.54 1.23
CA LYS A 143 -26.40 -13.08 1.31
C LYS A 143 -26.15 -12.58 2.75
N LYS A 144 -26.66 -13.27 3.78
CA LYS A 144 -26.48 -12.85 5.18
C LYS A 144 -25.00 -12.86 5.59
N VAL A 145 -24.19 -13.73 5.00
CA VAL A 145 -22.73 -13.77 5.23
C VAL A 145 -22.10 -12.44 4.81
N ILE A 146 -22.39 -11.99 3.59
CA ILE A 146 -21.91 -10.71 3.05
C ILE A 146 -22.43 -9.55 3.90
N ARG A 147 -23.73 -9.54 4.23
CA ARG A 147 -24.33 -8.50 5.08
C ARG A 147 -23.64 -8.39 6.44
N LYS A 148 -23.36 -9.51 7.09
CA LYS A 148 -22.64 -9.53 8.37
C LYS A 148 -21.23 -8.97 8.23
N MET A 149 -20.50 -9.33 7.17
CA MET A 149 -19.16 -8.79 6.91
C MET A 149 -19.18 -7.27 6.68
N VAL A 150 -20.13 -6.77 5.89
CA VAL A 150 -20.30 -5.31 5.65
C VAL A 150 -20.60 -4.57 6.96
N LEU A 151 -21.55 -5.07 7.76
CA LEU A 151 -21.90 -4.43 9.04
C LEU A 151 -20.75 -4.45 10.06
N ASN A 152 -19.80 -5.39 9.93
CA ASN A 152 -18.60 -5.47 10.77
C ASN A 152 -17.37 -4.74 10.16
N GLY A 153 -17.56 -3.98 9.07
CA GLY A 153 -16.53 -3.08 8.55
C GLY A 153 -15.79 -3.55 7.31
N MET A 154 -16.28 -4.58 6.60
CA MET A 154 -15.76 -4.92 5.27
C MET A 154 -16.02 -3.77 4.28
N GLU A 155 -14.96 -3.25 3.68
CA GLU A 155 -15.03 -2.18 2.67
C GLU A 155 -14.65 -2.67 1.27
N ILE A 156 -13.93 -3.79 1.18
CA ILE A 156 -13.56 -4.44 -0.06
C ILE A 156 -13.89 -5.94 0.04
N ALA A 157 -14.74 -6.43 -0.85
CA ALA A 157 -14.98 -7.85 -1.02
C ALA A 157 -14.01 -8.42 -2.08
N ARG A 158 -13.12 -9.32 -1.66
CA ARG A 158 -12.22 -10.07 -2.56
C ARG A 158 -12.88 -11.38 -2.96
N ILE A 159 -13.09 -11.57 -4.26
CA ILE A 159 -13.55 -12.83 -4.85
C ILE A 159 -12.33 -13.51 -5.46
N ASN A 160 -11.91 -14.64 -4.89
CA ASN A 160 -10.74 -15.39 -5.36
C ASN A 160 -11.14 -16.36 -6.46
N LEU A 161 -10.76 -16.04 -7.70
CA LEU A 161 -11.14 -16.80 -8.89
C LEU A 161 -10.34 -18.09 -9.08
N SER A 162 -9.45 -18.45 -8.13
CA SER A 162 -8.86 -19.79 -8.11
C SER A 162 -9.79 -20.87 -7.55
N HIS A 163 -10.96 -20.48 -7.05
CA HIS A 163 -12.01 -21.36 -6.54
C HIS A 163 -13.37 -20.93 -7.07
N GLY A 164 -14.30 -21.88 -7.11
CA GLY A 164 -15.65 -21.70 -7.61
C GLY A 164 -15.74 -21.49 -9.12
N ASP A 165 -16.93 -21.07 -9.55
CA ASP A 165 -17.26 -20.84 -10.96
C ASP A 165 -17.91 -19.47 -11.21
N VAL A 166 -18.10 -19.15 -12.49
CA VAL A 166 -18.69 -17.88 -12.94
C VAL A 166 -20.06 -17.63 -12.30
N ALA A 167 -20.90 -18.65 -12.17
CA ALA A 167 -22.24 -18.51 -11.61
C ALA A 167 -22.19 -18.16 -10.12
N GLN A 168 -21.27 -18.76 -9.36
CA GLN A 168 -21.04 -18.41 -7.96
C GLN A 168 -20.53 -16.97 -7.82
N TRP A 169 -19.56 -16.56 -8.64
CA TRP A 169 -19.01 -15.20 -8.59
C TRP A 169 -20.07 -14.14 -8.93
N GLU A 170 -20.93 -14.40 -9.92
CA GLU A 170 -22.04 -13.52 -10.27
C GLU A 170 -23.03 -13.33 -9.12
N LYS A 171 -23.40 -14.42 -8.42
CA LYS A 171 -24.24 -14.35 -7.22
C LYS A 171 -23.60 -13.51 -6.13
N MET A 172 -22.31 -13.71 -5.85
CA MET A 172 -21.57 -12.89 -4.87
C MET A 172 -21.61 -11.40 -5.25
N VAL A 173 -21.34 -11.07 -6.51
CA VAL A 173 -21.40 -9.67 -7.01
C VAL A 173 -22.79 -9.07 -6.83
N ALA A 174 -23.85 -9.82 -7.15
CA ALA A 174 -25.23 -9.37 -6.97
C ALA A 174 -25.54 -9.10 -5.49
N PHE A 175 -25.18 -10.02 -4.60
CA PHE A 175 -25.39 -9.88 -3.16
C PHE A 175 -24.58 -8.74 -2.53
N ILE A 176 -23.34 -8.49 -2.99
CA ILE A 176 -22.55 -7.34 -2.54
C ILE A 176 -23.24 -6.03 -2.92
N ARG A 177 -23.70 -5.90 -4.17
CA ARG A 177 -24.38 -4.69 -4.67
C ARG A 177 -25.70 -4.45 -3.94
N GLU A 178 -26.48 -5.50 -3.71
CA GLU A 178 -27.73 -5.42 -2.96
C GLU A 178 -27.48 -5.02 -1.50
N THR A 179 -26.54 -5.68 -0.83
CA THR A 179 -26.14 -5.34 0.55
C THR A 179 -25.65 -3.91 0.66
N SER A 180 -24.88 -3.43 -0.32
CA SER A 180 -24.39 -2.04 -0.36
C SER A 180 -25.54 -1.03 -0.44
N ARG A 181 -26.59 -1.32 -1.23
CA ARG A 181 -27.81 -0.50 -1.28
C ARG A 181 -28.60 -0.55 0.03
N GLU A 182 -28.81 -1.75 0.60
CA GLU A 182 -29.58 -1.93 1.83
C GLU A 182 -28.93 -1.28 3.07
N THR A 183 -27.60 -1.28 3.13
CA THR A 183 -26.84 -0.77 4.30
C THR A 183 -26.37 0.67 4.14
N GLY A 184 -26.40 1.21 2.92
CA GLY A 184 -25.79 2.50 2.59
C GLY A 184 -24.26 2.51 2.64
N GLN A 185 -23.62 1.35 2.85
CA GLN A 185 -22.17 1.23 2.89
C GLN A 185 -21.62 0.95 1.50
N LYS A 186 -20.66 1.75 1.04
CA LYS A 186 -19.99 1.53 -0.25
C LYS A 186 -18.96 0.40 -0.12
N VAL A 187 -19.21 -0.72 -0.80
CA VAL A 187 -18.30 -1.87 -0.84
C VAL A 187 -17.66 -1.98 -2.22
N LYS A 188 -16.33 -2.01 -2.29
CA LYS A 188 -15.60 -2.26 -3.54
C LYS A 188 -15.55 -3.77 -3.79
N ILE A 189 -15.51 -4.18 -5.06
CA ILE A 189 -15.34 -5.58 -5.45
C ILE A 189 -13.94 -5.71 -6.06
N TYR A 190 -13.16 -6.67 -5.55
CA TYR A 190 -11.84 -7.02 -6.06
C TYR A 190 -11.88 -8.45 -6.61
N MET A 191 -11.75 -8.57 -7.93
CA MET A 191 -11.71 -9.85 -8.63
C MET A 191 -10.24 -10.30 -8.69
N ASP A 192 -9.89 -11.32 -7.92
CA ASP A 192 -8.51 -11.82 -7.82
C ASP A 192 -8.29 -12.99 -8.77
N LEU A 193 -7.51 -12.77 -9.81
CA LEU A 193 -7.20 -13.77 -10.83
C LEU A 193 -6.24 -14.81 -10.25
N SER A 194 -6.49 -16.09 -10.55
CA SER A 194 -5.65 -17.20 -10.08
C SER A 194 -4.20 -17.13 -10.56
N GLY A 195 -3.98 -16.50 -11.73
CA GLY A 195 -2.71 -16.54 -12.44
C GLY A 195 -2.37 -17.94 -12.98
N PRO A 196 -1.24 -18.08 -13.70
CA PRO A 196 -0.75 -19.39 -14.10
C PRO A 196 -0.33 -20.18 -12.84
N LYS A 197 -1.01 -21.31 -12.57
CA LYS A 197 -0.67 -22.20 -11.46
C LYS A 197 -0.13 -23.52 -12.00
N LEU A 198 1.13 -23.83 -11.67
CA LEU A 198 1.70 -25.16 -11.88
C LEU A 198 1.07 -26.11 -10.87
N ARG A 199 0.36 -27.13 -11.36
CA ARG A 199 -0.24 -28.18 -10.53
C ARG A 199 0.13 -29.53 -11.10
N THR A 200 0.26 -30.52 -10.22
CA THR A 200 0.27 -31.93 -10.64
C THR A 200 -1.12 -32.33 -11.08
N SER A 201 -1.21 -33.21 -12.08
CA SER A 201 -2.46 -33.87 -12.46
C SER A 201 -3.01 -34.71 -11.31
N SER A 202 -4.29 -35.06 -11.40
CA SER A 202 -4.93 -35.96 -10.44
C SER A 202 -4.20 -37.30 -10.37
N VAL A 203 -4.02 -37.79 -9.15
CA VAL A 203 -3.35 -39.05 -8.85
C VAL A 203 -4.42 -40.07 -8.45
N ASP A 204 -4.77 -41.00 -9.35
CA ASP A 204 -5.66 -42.11 -9.05
C ASP A 204 -4.84 -43.33 -8.58
N LEU A 205 -4.77 -43.56 -7.26
CA LEU A 205 -4.10 -44.75 -6.72
C LEU A 205 -5.11 -45.85 -6.39
N MET A 206 -4.99 -46.97 -7.09
CA MET A 206 -5.74 -48.19 -6.77
C MET A 206 -4.94 -49.05 -5.79
N SER A 207 -5.51 -49.35 -4.61
CA SER A 207 -4.93 -50.31 -3.67
C SER A 207 -5.07 -51.76 -4.18
N ARG A 208 -4.18 -52.66 -3.75
CA ARG A 208 -4.26 -54.13 -3.95
C ARG A 208 -5.62 -54.75 -3.56
N LYS A 209 -6.41 -54.08 -2.71
CA LYS A 209 -7.77 -54.48 -2.29
C LYS A 209 -8.89 -53.65 -2.94
N GLY A 210 -8.64 -52.97 -4.06
CA GLY A 210 -9.65 -52.19 -4.80
C GLY A 210 -10.08 -50.86 -4.16
N LYS A 211 -9.49 -50.45 -3.03
CA LYS A 211 -9.77 -49.15 -2.40
C LYS A 211 -8.96 -48.03 -3.05
N LYS A 212 -9.62 -46.94 -3.47
CA LYS A 212 -8.95 -45.70 -3.88
C LYS A 212 -8.13 -45.14 -2.72
N LYS A 213 -6.85 -44.86 -2.94
CA LYS A 213 -6.00 -44.09 -2.01
C LYS A 213 -5.87 -42.67 -2.56
N ALA A 214 -6.13 -41.68 -1.70
CA ALA A 214 -6.11 -40.26 -2.08
C ALA A 214 -4.74 -39.58 -1.97
N LYS A 215 -3.69 -40.28 -1.49
CA LYS A 215 -2.38 -39.70 -1.20
C LYS A 215 -1.23 -40.63 -1.57
N ILE A 216 -0.17 -40.06 -2.14
CA ILE A 216 1.14 -40.71 -2.30
C ILE A 216 1.96 -40.41 -1.05
N SER A 217 2.57 -41.44 -0.45
CA SER A 217 3.58 -41.23 0.59
C SER A 217 4.94 -41.05 -0.07
N VAL A 218 5.63 -39.97 0.30
CA VAL A 218 6.90 -39.55 -0.29
C VAL A 218 7.98 -39.56 0.80
N LYS A 219 9.18 -40.04 0.47
CA LYS A 219 10.37 -40.02 1.34
C LYS A 219 11.55 -39.38 0.63
N LYS A 220 12.49 -38.85 1.41
CA LYS A 220 13.78 -38.39 0.89
C LYS A 220 14.48 -39.54 0.16
N GLY A 221 14.98 -39.25 -1.04
CA GLY A 221 15.58 -40.22 -1.95
C GLY A 221 14.57 -40.93 -2.88
N ASP A 222 13.26 -40.66 -2.77
CA ASP A 222 12.30 -41.18 -3.75
C ASP A 222 12.51 -40.50 -5.12
N HIS A 223 12.44 -41.29 -6.19
CA HIS A 223 12.53 -40.81 -7.58
C HIS A 223 11.14 -40.71 -8.21
N PHE A 224 10.89 -39.59 -8.88
CA PHE A 224 9.67 -39.32 -9.64
C PHE A 224 9.97 -38.87 -11.05
N ILE A 225 9.07 -39.19 -11.97
CA ILE A 225 9.07 -38.70 -13.34
C ILE A 225 7.89 -37.74 -13.48
N LEU A 226 8.14 -36.49 -13.84
CA LEU A 226 7.11 -35.52 -14.19
C LEU A 226 6.91 -35.55 -15.70
N THR A 227 5.68 -35.72 -16.18
CA THR A 227 5.38 -35.87 -17.61
C THR A 227 4.28 -34.92 -18.09
N LYS A 228 4.29 -34.55 -19.37
CA LYS A 228 3.21 -33.80 -20.03
C LYS A 228 1.91 -34.60 -20.15
N GLN A 229 1.99 -35.94 -20.07
CA GLN A 229 0.84 -36.81 -20.26
C GLN A 229 -0.10 -36.76 -19.05
N GLU A 230 -1.36 -36.42 -19.29
CA GLU A 230 -2.40 -36.48 -18.27
C GLU A 230 -2.76 -37.96 -17.97
N ASN A 231 -2.86 -38.31 -16.68
CA ASN A 231 -3.40 -39.56 -16.15
C ASN A 231 -2.57 -40.84 -16.28
N THR A 232 -1.28 -40.84 -15.91
CA THR A 232 -0.59 -42.12 -15.71
C THR A 232 0.28 -42.13 -14.46
N VAL A 233 -0.31 -42.54 -13.33
CA VAL A 233 0.47 -43.08 -12.22
C VAL A 233 0.54 -44.58 -12.44
N ASN A 234 1.46 -45.02 -13.30
CA ASN A 234 1.78 -46.43 -13.40
C ASN A 234 2.57 -46.84 -12.15
N TYR A 235 1.91 -47.51 -11.20
CA TYR A 235 2.60 -48.29 -10.18
C TYR A 235 3.18 -49.54 -10.85
N ALA A 236 4.35 -49.42 -11.49
CA ALA A 236 5.11 -50.59 -11.93
C ALA A 236 5.71 -51.28 -10.69
N HIS A 237 4.97 -52.21 -10.09
CA HIS A 237 5.57 -53.20 -9.19
C HIS A 237 6.23 -54.28 -10.05
N GLY A 238 7.57 -54.28 -10.12
CA GLY A 238 8.31 -55.44 -10.61
C GLY A 238 9.42 -55.20 -11.63
N SER A 239 9.75 -53.96 -12.00
CA SER A 239 11.00 -53.65 -12.70
C SER A 239 11.96 -52.95 -11.75
N THR A 240 13.26 -53.22 -11.93
CA THR A 240 14.39 -52.87 -11.07
C THR A 240 14.59 -51.38 -10.74
N ASP A 241 13.69 -50.48 -11.18
CA ASP A 241 13.90 -49.03 -11.15
C ASP A 241 12.87 -48.21 -10.35
N ASN A 242 11.75 -48.76 -9.89
CA ASN A 242 10.83 -48.16 -8.89
C ASN A 242 10.41 -46.67 -9.07
N LYS A 243 10.53 -46.08 -10.27
CA LYS A 243 10.21 -44.66 -10.54
C LYS A 243 8.70 -44.45 -10.63
N ARG A 244 8.18 -43.39 -9.99
CA ARG A 244 6.75 -43.05 -10.00
C ARG A 244 6.48 -41.90 -10.96
N ILE A 245 5.55 -42.08 -11.89
CA ILE A 245 5.21 -41.06 -12.90
C ILE A 245 4.03 -40.20 -12.42
N ILE A 246 4.15 -38.88 -12.57
CA ILE A 246 3.13 -37.88 -12.21
C ILE A 246 2.96 -36.89 -13.38
N GLY A 247 1.73 -36.72 -13.84
CA GLY A 247 1.41 -35.71 -14.85
C GLY A 247 1.48 -34.30 -14.28
N VAL A 248 1.80 -33.31 -15.12
CA VAL A 248 1.74 -31.89 -14.76
C VAL A 248 0.73 -31.15 -15.64
N MET A 249 -0.04 -30.23 -15.06
CA MET A 249 -1.10 -29.49 -15.77
C MET A 249 -0.56 -28.46 -16.77
N LEU A 250 0.69 -28.03 -16.63
CA LEU A 250 1.36 -27.12 -17.57
C LEU A 250 2.62 -27.78 -18.11
N GLY A 251 2.50 -28.50 -19.22
CA GLY A 251 3.59 -29.27 -19.80
C GLY A 251 4.79 -28.43 -20.24
N GLU A 252 4.59 -27.13 -20.49
CA GLU A 252 5.63 -26.15 -20.81
C GLU A 252 6.69 -26.05 -19.71
N MET A 253 6.33 -26.35 -18.45
CA MET A 253 7.30 -26.32 -17.34
C MET A 253 8.49 -27.25 -17.59
N ILE A 254 8.30 -28.37 -18.29
CA ILE A 254 9.37 -29.32 -18.63
C ILE A 254 10.39 -28.66 -19.56
N LYS A 255 9.93 -27.82 -20.49
CA LYS A 255 10.82 -27.09 -21.39
C LYS A 255 11.67 -26.08 -20.62
N ASP A 256 11.08 -25.39 -19.66
CA ASP A 256 11.70 -24.25 -18.98
C ASP A 256 12.53 -24.62 -17.74
N THR A 257 12.48 -25.89 -17.32
CA THR A 257 13.26 -26.43 -16.19
C THR A 257 14.58 -27.05 -16.68
N TRP A 258 15.63 -26.96 -15.88
CA TRP A 258 16.98 -27.46 -16.18
C TRP A 258 17.38 -28.56 -15.18
N VAL A 259 18.39 -29.36 -15.54
CA VAL A 259 19.03 -30.27 -14.56
C VAL A 259 19.63 -29.42 -13.44
N ASP A 260 19.59 -29.95 -12.21
CA ASP A 260 19.94 -29.29 -10.94
C ASP A 260 18.94 -28.23 -10.44
N ASP A 261 17.87 -27.92 -11.20
CA ASP A 261 16.82 -27.03 -10.70
C ASP A 261 16.11 -27.65 -9.49
N THR A 262 15.74 -26.78 -8.56
CA THR A 262 14.94 -27.15 -7.40
C THR A 262 13.46 -26.98 -7.71
N LEU A 263 12.69 -28.05 -7.49
CA LEU A 263 11.23 -28.02 -7.57
C LEU A 263 10.60 -28.12 -6.17
N TYR A 264 9.52 -27.38 -5.98
CA TYR A 264 8.75 -27.36 -4.74
C TYR A 264 7.35 -27.88 -4.99
N PHE A 265 6.89 -28.78 -4.12
CA PHE A 265 5.53 -29.29 -4.12
C PHE A 265 4.85 -28.97 -2.79
N ASP A 266 3.51 -28.92 -2.82
CA ASP A 266 2.67 -28.73 -1.63
C ASP A 266 3.08 -27.50 -0.82
N ASP A 267 3.02 -26.31 -1.45
CA ASP A 267 3.41 -25.02 -0.87
C ASP A 267 4.84 -24.99 -0.27
N GLY A 268 5.75 -25.78 -0.85
CA GLY A 268 7.16 -25.85 -0.45
C GLY A 268 7.45 -26.86 0.65
N MET A 269 6.47 -27.66 1.09
CA MET A 269 6.68 -28.72 2.08
C MET A 269 7.58 -29.84 1.56
N ILE A 270 7.60 -30.08 0.25
CA ILE A 270 8.42 -31.11 -0.38
C ILE A 270 9.37 -30.44 -1.36
N LYS A 271 10.65 -30.74 -1.22
CA LYS A 271 11.72 -30.27 -2.11
C LYS A 271 12.22 -31.43 -2.96
N ALA A 272 12.39 -31.18 -4.26
CA ALA A 272 13.03 -32.10 -5.18
C ALA A 272 14.12 -31.38 -5.99
N VAL A 273 15.06 -32.14 -6.51
CA VAL A 273 16.05 -31.67 -7.47
C VAL A 273 15.91 -32.45 -8.76
N VAL A 274 15.97 -31.75 -9.89
CA VAL A 274 15.93 -32.35 -11.22
C VAL A 274 17.27 -33.02 -11.50
N ILE A 275 17.25 -34.31 -11.80
CA ILE A 275 18.46 -35.11 -12.05
C ILE A 275 18.60 -35.49 -13.52
N ASP A 276 17.50 -35.51 -14.27
CA ASP A 276 17.52 -35.75 -15.72
C ASP A 276 16.32 -35.07 -16.42
N LYS A 277 16.47 -34.80 -17.72
CA LYS A 277 15.45 -34.14 -18.54
C LYS A 277 15.48 -34.65 -19.98
N ASN A 278 14.30 -34.91 -20.53
CA ASN A 278 14.07 -35.06 -21.96
C ASN A 278 12.94 -34.14 -22.45
N GLU A 279 12.53 -34.25 -23.72
CA GLU A 279 11.50 -33.37 -24.31
C GLU A 279 10.09 -33.55 -23.70
N GLN A 280 9.82 -34.70 -23.08
CA GLN A 280 8.51 -35.11 -22.57
C GLN A 280 8.47 -35.19 -21.04
N GLU A 281 9.62 -35.37 -20.40
CA GLU A 281 9.71 -35.78 -19.00
C GLU A 281 10.87 -35.13 -18.24
N LEU A 282 10.69 -34.96 -16.93
CA LEU A 282 11.75 -34.63 -15.96
C LEU A 282 11.87 -35.76 -14.94
N GLU A 283 13.09 -36.24 -14.70
CA GLU A 283 13.35 -37.09 -13.54
C GLU A 283 13.80 -36.23 -12.36
N VAL A 284 13.17 -36.43 -11.21
CA VAL A 284 13.42 -35.65 -9.99
C VAL A 284 13.62 -36.58 -8.79
N VAL A 285 14.50 -36.18 -7.89
CA VAL A 285 14.74 -36.86 -6.61
C VAL A 285 14.32 -35.98 -5.45
N ILE A 286 13.59 -36.55 -4.48
CA ILE A 286 13.16 -35.83 -3.28
C ILE A 286 14.35 -35.64 -2.32
N THR A 287 14.57 -34.42 -1.82
CA THR A 287 15.75 -34.05 -1.01
C THR A 287 15.41 -33.59 0.41
#